data_AF-A0A8W8MGP5-F1
#
_entry.id   AF-A0A8W8MGP5-F1
#
_cell.length_a   1.000
_cell.length_b   1.000
_cell.length_c   1.000
_cell.angle_alpha   90.00
_cell.angle_beta   90.00
_cell.angle_gamma   90.00
#
_symmetry.space_group_name_H-M   'P 1'
#
loop_
_entity.id
_entity.type
_entity.pdbx_description
1 polymer ?
#
loop_
_entity_poly.entity_id
_entity_poly.type
_entity_poly.pdbx_seq_one_letter_code
_entity_poly.pdbx_strand_id
1 'polypeptide(L)'
;YIRYNLNHPVMFCSTPAPKKSILEAYLLLIVLGLFGGHHFYLRRPVWGILYFFSFGLLGAGWLIDIFRLPVLVSRCNNDASQQNPNLAKKKHLDDAYVLWFPGGFLGLHHFYLNNIGLGVLYLFTFGLFGVGWLIDACLMPYHVKKANSNIPDCIEKSAAATCILAVSPAGLLGAHHYYLNRIGFGLLYTFTFGIFGVGYIVDWCRFPILLKRYNKSKEIGHTSHKHLDDAYLLWFPLGFLGFHHFYLNRPVWGLLYMFTFGLLGIGWLIDLCRMWKLVENCNKEIDERVHLTRNNRSVANPNYIQGQYYGNMPTTTVGGHVPVSYGQFGPCPPGYSNPNPGIYPTQQNGYGAVHGMNEQPPPYEAASIPTKGH
;
A
#
# COMPACT_ATOMS: atom_id res chain seq x y z
N TYR A 1 31.12 17.18 -32.73
CA TYR A 1 30.39 16.53 -31.62
C TYR A 1 29.10 15.92 -32.17
N ILE A 2 29.10 14.61 -32.39
CA ILE A 2 27.95 13.87 -32.92
C ILE A 2 27.02 13.54 -31.74
N ARG A 3 25.77 14.04 -31.78
CA ARG A 3 24.70 13.68 -30.84
C ARG A 3 24.21 12.27 -31.19
N TYR A 4 24.37 11.32 -30.27
CA TYR A 4 23.68 10.04 -30.36
C TYR A 4 22.20 10.23 -30.02
N ASN A 5 21.34 9.94 -30.99
CA ASN A 5 19.90 9.88 -30.85
C ASN A 5 19.54 8.55 -30.14
N LEU A 6 19.17 8.60 -28.86
CA LEU A 6 18.90 7.45 -27.98
C LEU A 6 17.46 6.92 -28.07
N ASN A 7 16.77 7.11 -29.22
CA ASN A 7 15.36 6.74 -29.38
C ASN A 7 15.12 5.38 -30.06
N HIS A 8 16.05 4.44 -29.95
CA HIS A 8 15.73 3.03 -30.26
C HIS A 8 15.50 2.29 -28.95
N PRO A 9 14.31 1.70 -28.71
CA PRO A 9 14.20 0.66 -27.70
C PRO A 9 15.14 -0.46 -28.17
N VAL A 10 16.28 -0.59 -27.49
CA VAL A 10 17.10 -1.79 -27.58
C VAL A 10 16.21 -2.93 -27.10
N MET A 11 15.56 -3.59 -28.06
CA MET A 11 14.96 -4.90 -27.90
C MET A 11 16.15 -5.84 -27.65
N PHE A 12 16.63 -5.88 -26.41
CA PHE A 12 17.43 -7.01 -25.98
C PHE A 12 16.55 -8.22 -26.22
N CYS A 13 16.87 -9.00 -27.25
CA CYS A 13 16.35 -10.33 -27.44
C CYS A 13 16.91 -11.17 -26.29
N SER A 14 16.31 -11.03 -25.10
CA SER A 14 16.67 -11.82 -23.94
C SER A 14 16.18 -13.24 -24.25
N THR A 15 17.06 -14.09 -24.76
CA THR A 15 16.77 -15.51 -24.93
C THR A 15 16.17 -16.05 -23.63
N PRO A 16 15.03 -16.75 -23.67
CA PRO A 16 14.41 -17.28 -22.45
C PRO A 16 15.43 -18.14 -21.72
N ALA A 17 15.60 -17.86 -20.43
CA ALA A 17 16.67 -18.46 -19.67
C ALA A 17 16.48 -20.00 -19.58
N PRO A 18 17.57 -20.79 -19.55
CA PRO A 18 17.46 -22.25 -19.66
C PRO A 18 16.58 -22.83 -18.55
N LYS A 19 15.80 -23.86 -18.92
CA LYS A 19 14.93 -24.61 -18.00
C LYS A 19 15.77 -25.33 -16.95
N LYS A 20 15.27 -25.34 -15.72
CA LYS A 20 15.87 -25.96 -14.54
C LYS A 20 15.32 -27.36 -14.34
N SER A 21 16.21 -28.28 -13.97
CA SER A 21 15.90 -29.69 -13.73
C SER A 21 15.44 -29.91 -12.29
N ILE A 22 14.43 -30.77 -12.12
CA ILE A 22 13.94 -31.17 -10.78
C ILE A 22 14.98 -32.01 -10.05
N LEU A 23 15.68 -32.91 -10.78
CA LEU A 23 16.71 -33.78 -10.18
C LEU A 23 17.90 -32.98 -9.65
N GLU A 24 18.39 -32.01 -10.42
CA GLU A 24 19.48 -31.12 -9.98
C GLU A 24 19.06 -30.32 -8.74
N ALA A 25 17.80 -29.85 -8.71
CA ALA A 25 17.27 -29.16 -7.55
C ALA A 25 17.25 -30.06 -6.29
N TYR A 26 16.86 -31.33 -6.42
CA TYR A 26 16.85 -32.28 -5.29
C TYR A 26 18.27 -32.63 -4.83
N LEU A 27 19.22 -32.80 -5.75
CA LEU A 27 20.62 -33.03 -5.41
C LEU A 27 21.16 -31.85 -4.57
N LEU A 28 20.90 -30.62 -5.01
CA LEU A 28 21.26 -29.42 -4.26
C LEU A 28 20.53 -29.29 -2.92
N LEU A 29 19.28 -29.78 -2.82
CA LEU A 29 18.54 -29.81 -1.56
C LEU A 29 19.18 -30.77 -0.54
N ILE A 30 19.70 -31.92 -0.98
CA ILE A 30 20.33 -32.89 -0.07
C ILE A 30 21.71 -32.40 0.37
N VAL A 31 22.53 -31.91 -0.58
CA VAL A 31 23.93 -31.54 -0.30
C VAL A 31 24.04 -30.15 0.35
N LEU A 32 23.21 -29.19 -0.09
CA LEU A 32 23.33 -27.77 0.28
C LEU A 32 21.99 -27.16 0.71
N GLY A 33 20.97 -27.98 0.99
CA GLY A 33 19.61 -27.49 1.26
C GLY A 33 19.48 -26.69 2.55
N LEU A 34 20.17 -27.08 3.62
CA LEU A 34 20.20 -26.32 4.88
C LEU A 34 20.81 -24.91 4.69
N PHE A 35 21.68 -24.74 3.70
CA PHE A 35 22.29 -23.46 3.35
C PHE A 35 21.55 -22.72 2.22
N GLY A 36 20.44 -23.28 1.73
CA GLY A 36 19.62 -22.65 0.69
C GLY A 36 20.15 -22.80 -0.74
N GLY A 37 21.04 -23.77 -1.01
CA GLY A 37 21.63 -24.00 -2.33
C GLY A 37 20.61 -24.17 -3.45
N HIS A 38 19.52 -24.88 -3.18
CA HIS A 38 18.42 -25.06 -4.14
C HIS A 38 17.69 -23.75 -4.45
N HIS A 39 17.54 -22.83 -3.50
CA HIS A 39 16.92 -21.50 -3.75
C HIS A 39 17.79 -20.62 -4.63
N PHE A 40 19.12 -20.67 -4.48
CA PHE A 40 20.04 -19.98 -5.39
C PHE A 40 19.94 -20.52 -6.82
N TYR A 41 19.89 -21.86 -6.97
CA TYR A 41 19.69 -22.50 -8.27
C TYR A 41 18.36 -22.13 -8.94
N LEU A 42 17.30 -22.00 -8.13
CA LEU A 42 15.96 -21.60 -8.56
C LEU A 42 15.78 -20.08 -8.79
N ARG A 43 16.88 -19.30 -8.83
CA ARG A 43 16.86 -17.84 -9.04
C ARG A 43 16.08 -17.08 -7.95
N ARG A 44 16.14 -17.56 -6.71
CA ARG A 44 15.52 -16.94 -5.53
C ARG A 44 16.58 -16.56 -4.49
N PRO A 45 17.46 -15.57 -4.78
CA PRO A 45 18.61 -15.28 -3.92
C PRO A 45 18.21 -14.82 -2.51
N VAL A 46 17.11 -14.06 -2.38
CA VAL A 46 16.59 -13.63 -1.06
C VAL A 46 16.26 -14.83 -0.18
N TRP A 47 15.65 -15.87 -0.74
CA TRP A 47 15.34 -17.11 -0.03
C TRP A 47 16.59 -17.93 0.29
N GLY A 48 17.56 -17.97 -0.63
CA GLY A 48 18.85 -18.61 -0.39
C GLY A 48 19.61 -17.96 0.77
N ILE A 49 19.69 -16.63 0.80
CA ILE A 49 20.32 -15.86 1.88
C ILE A 49 19.58 -16.08 3.20
N LEU A 50 18.25 -16.04 3.17
CA LEU A 50 17.42 -16.32 4.33
C LEU A 50 17.73 -17.70 4.93
N TYR A 51 17.79 -18.74 4.10
CA TYR A 51 18.12 -20.11 4.52
C TYR A 51 19.54 -20.21 5.06
N PHE A 52 20.51 -19.57 4.40
CA PHE A 52 21.91 -19.54 4.84
C PHE A 52 22.08 -19.03 6.28
N PHE A 53 21.43 -17.90 6.61
CA PHE A 53 21.54 -17.30 7.95
C PHE A 53 20.62 -17.94 9.00
N SER A 54 19.66 -18.77 8.59
CA SER A 54 18.69 -19.41 9.49
C SER A 54 18.84 -20.92 9.57
N PHE A 55 19.88 -21.49 8.96
CA PHE A 55 20.08 -22.94 8.80
C PHE A 55 18.83 -23.64 8.23
N GLY A 56 18.33 -23.11 7.11
CA GLY A 56 17.18 -23.66 6.38
C GLY A 56 15.81 -23.33 6.98
N LEU A 57 15.76 -22.22 7.72
CA LEU A 57 14.68 -21.76 8.61
C LEU A 57 14.43 -22.65 9.84
N LEU A 58 15.49 -22.93 10.60
CA LEU A 58 15.49 -23.82 11.77
C LEU A 58 15.20 -25.29 11.39
N GLY A 59 15.64 -25.72 10.20
CA GLY A 59 15.44 -27.07 9.67
C GLY A 59 14.02 -27.38 9.16
N ALA A 60 12.99 -26.71 9.67
CA ALA A 60 11.61 -26.91 9.24
C ALA A 60 11.37 -26.48 7.78
N GLY A 61 11.97 -25.36 7.34
CA GLY A 61 11.87 -24.89 5.95
C GLY A 61 12.50 -25.88 4.97
N TRP A 62 13.63 -26.51 5.35
CA TRP A 62 14.25 -27.58 4.58
C TRP A 62 13.34 -28.82 4.44
N LEU A 63 12.69 -29.25 5.53
CA LEU A 63 11.73 -30.36 5.48
C LEU A 63 10.53 -30.07 4.57
N ILE A 64 9.94 -28.87 4.69
CA ILE A 64 8.81 -28.45 3.84
C ILE A 64 9.23 -28.40 2.36
N ASP A 65 10.47 -27.98 2.09
CA ASP A 65 10.98 -27.86 0.73
C ASP A 65 11.12 -29.22 0.01
N ILE A 66 11.26 -30.35 0.73
CA ILE A 66 11.26 -31.70 0.13
C ILE A 66 9.99 -31.94 -0.70
N PHE A 67 8.83 -31.56 -0.16
CA PHE A 67 7.53 -31.74 -0.82
C PHE A 67 7.22 -30.63 -1.83
N ARG A 68 7.74 -29.42 -1.56
CA ARG A 68 7.43 -28.22 -2.33
C ARG A 68 8.28 -28.05 -3.59
N LEU A 69 9.45 -28.66 -3.66
CA LEU A 69 10.43 -28.46 -4.72
C LEU A 69 9.87 -28.61 -6.17
N PRO A 70 9.00 -29.58 -6.48
CA PRO A 70 8.45 -29.71 -7.83
C PRO A 70 7.67 -28.47 -8.28
N VAL A 71 6.92 -27.87 -7.34
CA VAL A 71 6.15 -26.65 -7.58
C VAL A 71 7.09 -25.45 -7.79
N LEU A 72 8.17 -25.37 -7.00
CA LEU A 72 9.18 -24.30 -7.13
C LEU A 72 9.91 -24.34 -8.49
N VAL A 73 10.30 -25.52 -8.95
CA VAL A 73 10.96 -25.70 -10.26
C VAL A 73 10.00 -25.33 -11.39
N SER A 74 8.75 -25.81 -11.32
CA SER A 74 7.72 -25.46 -12.30
C SER A 74 7.50 -23.95 -12.39
N ARG A 75 7.38 -23.26 -11.25
CA ARG A 75 7.26 -21.79 -11.20
C ARG A 75 8.48 -21.08 -11.75
N CYS A 76 9.70 -21.49 -11.40
CA CYS A 76 10.92 -20.89 -11.93
C CYS A 76 11.01 -20.99 -13.46
N ASN A 77 10.64 -22.15 -14.01
CA ASN A 77 10.63 -22.37 -15.45
C ASN A 77 9.52 -21.56 -16.15
N ASN A 78 8.35 -21.43 -15.54
CA ASN A 78 7.27 -20.59 -16.06
C ASN A 78 7.63 -19.10 -16.00
N ASP A 79 8.20 -18.63 -14.89
CA ASP A 79 8.67 -17.24 -14.74
C ASP A 79 9.76 -16.93 -15.78
N ALA A 80 10.68 -17.87 -16.04
CA ALA A 80 11.72 -17.72 -17.05
C ALA A 80 11.18 -17.62 -18.48
N SER A 81 9.99 -18.16 -18.73
CA SER A 81 9.28 -18.04 -20.00
C SER A 81 8.50 -16.72 -20.14
N GLN A 82 8.11 -16.09 -19.01
CA GLN A 82 7.40 -14.82 -19.00
C GLN A 82 8.39 -13.64 -19.02
N GLN A 83 8.65 -13.09 -20.21
CA GLN A 83 9.59 -11.99 -20.45
C GLN A 83 9.05 -10.59 -20.08
N ASN A 84 8.08 -10.44 -19.18
CA ASN A 84 7.59 -9.11 -18.79
C ASN A 84 8.34 -8.60 -17.55
N PRO A 85 9.47 -7.86 -17.69
CA PRO A 85 10.25 -7.36 -16.56
C PRO A 85 9.49 -6.35 -15.69
N ASN A 86 8.41 -5.77 -16.23
CA ASN A 86 7.59 -4.77 -15.54
C ASN A 86 6.42 -5.37 -14.75
N LEU A 87 6.20 -6.69 -14.78
CA LEU A 87 5.14 -7.31 -14.00
C LEU A 87 5.66 -7.61 -12.59
N ALA A 88 5.08 -6.94 -11.58
CA ALA A 88 5.40 -7.21 -10.18
C ALA A 88 5.22 -8.70 -9.88
N LYS A 89 6.28 -9.34 -9.39
CA LYS A 89 6.25 -10.77 -9.07
C LYS A 89 5.23 -11.04 -7.98
N LYS A 90 4.24 -11.90 -8.29
CA LYS A 90 3.21 -12.31 -7.33
C LYS A 90 3.83 -13.01 -6.13
N LYS A 91 3.38 -12.65 -4.94
CA LYS A 91 3.69 -13.32 -3.67
C LYS A 91 2.95 -14.66 -3.62
N HIS A 92 3.61 -15.73 -3.21
CA HIS A 92 2.96 -17.03 -3.11
C HIS A 92 2.54 -17.39 -1.67
N LEU A 93 1.51 -18.23 -1.57
CA LEU A 93 0.94 -18.66 -0.29
C LEU A 93 1.85 -19.63 0.47
N ASP A 94 2.45 -20.58 -0.24
CA ASP A 94 3.42 -21.54 0.31
C ASP A 94 4.67 -20.83 0.86
N ASP A 95 5.14 -19.78 0.20
CA ASP A 95 6.21 -18.92 0.75
C ASP A 95 5.80 -18.29 2.08
N ALA A 96 4.58 -17.75 2.15
CA ALA A 96 4.10 -17.10 3.36
C ALA A 96 4.00 -18.09 4.54
N TYR A 97 3.54 -19.32 4.29
CA TYR A 97 3.50 -20.38 5.31
C TYR A 97 4.89 -20.86 5.75
N VAL A 98 5.86 -20.99 4.83
CA VAL A 98 7.24 -21.35 5.17
C VAL A 98 7.89 -20.32 6.08
N LEU A 99 7.61 -19.02 5.89
CA LEU A 99 8.07 -17.96 6.79
C LEU A 99 7.32 -17.94 8.12
N TRP A 100 6.02 -18.18 8.07
CA TRP A 100 5.13 -18.14 9.22
C TRP A 100 5.41 -19.26 10.22
N PHE A 101 5.71 -20.49 9.78
CA PHE A 101 5.87 -21.59 10.71
C PHE A 101 7.05 -21.39 11.68
N PRO A 102 8.29 -21.11 11.22
CA PRO A 102 9.46 -20.97 12.10
C PRO A 102 9.73 -19.51 12.51
N GLY A 103 9.36 -18.55 11.67
CA GLY A 103 9.61 -17.12 11.88
C GLY A 103 8.36 -16.29 12.12
N GLY A 104 7.19 -16.92 12.23
CA GLY A 104 5.92 -16.21 12.37
C GLY A 104 5.78 -15.48 13.69
N PHE A 105 6.36 -15.98 14.79
CA PHE A 105 6.40 -15.25 16.07
C PHE A 105 7.15 -13.91 15.97
N LEU A 106 8.11 -13.79 15.05
CA LEU A 106 8.83 -12.55 14.76
C LEU A 106 8.15 -11.70 13.68
N GLY A 107 7.10 -12.22 13.01
CA GLY A 107 6.37 -11.53 11.96
C GLY A 107 7.03 -11.54 10.59
N LEU A 108 7.93 -12.49 10.29
CA LEU A 108 8.65 -12.55 9.01
C LEU A 108 7.71 -12.60 7.79
N HIS A 109 6.58 -13.30 7.90
CA HIS A 109 5.57 -13.37 6.85
C HIS A 109 4.90 -12.01 6.58
N HIS A 110 4.67 -11.18 7.60
CA HIS A 110 4.12 -9.84 7.41
C HIS A 110 5.08 -8.93 6.64
N PHE A 111 6.39 -9.01 6.90
CA PHE A 111 7.38 -8.29 6.11
C PHE A 111 7.41 -8.77 4.64
N TYR A 112 7.31 -10.07 4.40
CA TYR A 112 7.22 -10.63 3.05
C TYR A 112 5.99 -10.15 2.27
N LEU A 113 4.87 -9.99 2.97
CA LEU A 113 3.58 -9.51 2.42
C LEU A 113 3.48 -7.98 2.36
N ASN A 114 4.59 -7.27 2.57
CA ASN A 114 4.69 -5.81 2.59
C ASN A 114 3.83 -5.13 3.67
N ASN A 115 3.43 -5.87 4.71
CA ASN A 115 2.67 -5.36 5.83
C ASN A 115 3.60 -4.99 7.00
N ILE A 116 4.43 -3.97 6.76
CA ILE A 116 5.55 -3.60 7.66
C ILE A 116 5.05 -3.29 9.07
N GLY A 117 3.89 -2.63 9.19
CA GLY A 117 3.33 -2.28 10.50
C GLY A 117 3.04 -3.49 11.39
N LEU A 118 2.38 -4.51 10.83
CA LEU A 118 2.14 -5.76 11.57
C LEU A 118 3.44 -6.54 11.81
N GLY A 119 4.38 -6.51 10.87
CA GLY A 119 5.70 -7.13 11.05
C GLY A 119 6.46 -6.54 12.24
N VAL A 120 6.53 -5.21 12.33
CA VAL A 120 7.16 -4.50 13.47
C VAL A 120 6.43 -4.79 14.77
N LEU A 121 5.09 -4.78 14.75
CA LEU A 121 4.28 -5.16 15.91
C LEU A 121 4.64 -6.57 16.41
N TYR A 122 4.70 -7.55 15.51
CA TYR A 122 5.01 -8.93 15.84
C TYR A 122 6.43 -9.07 16.39
N LEU A 123 7.41 -8.37 15.81
CA LEU A 123 8.80 -8.40 16.25
C LEU A 123 8.97 -8.02 17.73
N PHE A 124 8.23 -7.02 18.19
CA PHE A 124 8.33 -6.54 19.57
C PHE A 124 7.36 -7.21 20.56
N THR A 125 6.30 -7.84 20.06
CA THR A 125 5.28 -8.50 20.90
C THR A 125 5.35 -10.03 20.85
N PHE A 126 6.31 -10.57 20.09
CA PHE A 126 6.42 -11.99 19.74
C PHE A 126 5.10 -12.54 19.18
N GLY A 127 4.51 -11.80 18.23
CA GLY A 127 3.21 -12.14 17.61
C GLY A 127 2.01 -11.97 18.53
N LEU A 128 2.09 -10.99 19.44
CA LEU A 128 1.15 -10.65 20.51
C LEU A 128 0.88 -11.76 21.53
N PHE A 129 1.95 -12.36 22.08
CA PHE A 129 1.89 -13.53 22.97
C PHE A 129 1.48 -14.84 22.28
N GLY A 130 1.81 -14.99 20.99
CA GLY A 130 1.59 -16.22 20.23
C GLY A 130 0.15 -16.41 19.70
N VAL A 131 -0.82 -15.64 20.15
CA VAL A 131 -2.20 -15.68 19.62
C VAL A 131 -2.24 -15.19 18.16
N GLY A 132 -1.49 -14.14 17.84
CA GLY A 132 -1.41 -13.62 16.47
C GLY A 132 -0.81 -14.63 15.50
N TRP A 133 0.14 -15.45 15.96
CA TRP A 133 0.69 -16.56 15.17
C TRP A 133 -0.41 -17.57 14.78
N LEU A 134 -1.31 -17.94 15.70
CA LEU A 134 -2.43 -18.83 15.40
C LEU A 134 -3.44 -18.19 14.44
N ILE A 135 -3.83 -16.93 14.67
CA ILE A 135 -4.80 -16.22 13.82
C ILE A 135 -4.29 -16.11 12.38
N ASP A 136 -3.00 -15.84 12.22
CA ASP A 136 -2.38 -15.72 10.89
C ASP A 136 -2.39 -17.04 10.12
N ALA A 137 -2.38 -18.20 10.80
CA ALA A 137 -2.52 -19.49 10.12
C ALA A 137 -3.79 -19.56 9.27
N CYS A 138 -4.89 -19.05 9.82
CA CYS A 138 -6.20 -18.98 9.18
C CYS A 138 -6.31 -17.82 8.19
N LEU A 139 -5.68 -16.67 8.52
CA LEU A 139 -5.83 -15.44 7.75
C LEU A 139 -4.82 -15.30 6.58
N MET A 140 -3.83 -16.18 6.49
CA MET A 140 -2.78 -16.15 5.46
C MET A 140 -3.30 -16.04 4.02
N PRO A 141 -4.32 -16.81 3.59
CA PRO A 141 -4.83 -16.73 2.22
C PRO A 141 -5.37 -15.34 1.89
N TYR A 142 -6.01 -14.69 2.86
CA TYR A 142 -6.51 -13.33 2.73
C TYR A 142 -5.35 -12.33 2.59
N HIS A 143 -4.32 -12.42 3.43
CA HIS A 143 -3.17 -11.53 3.36
C HIS A 143 -2.39 -11.65 2.04
N VAL A 144 -2.19 -12.87 1.53
CA VAL A 144 -1.51 -13.11 0.24
C VAL A 144 -2.35 -12.54 -0.91
N LYS A 145 -3.67 -12.75 -0.89
CA LYS A 145 -4.57 -12.17 -1.89
C LYS A 145 -4.50 -10.65 -1.88
N LYS A 146 -4.51 -10.04 -0.69
CA LYS A 146 -4.39 -8.58 -0.51
C LYS A 146 -3.05 -8.04 -1.00
N ALA A 147 -1.93 -8.72 -0.70
CA ALA A 147 -0.60 -8.30 -1.13
C ALA A 147 -0.40 -8.38 -2.65
N ASN A 148 -1.13 -9.27 -3.31
CA ASN A 148 -1.07 -9.47 -4.76
C ASN A 148 -2.09 -8.67 -5.56
N SER A 149 -3.17 -8.22 -4.91
CA SER A 149 -4.12 -7.33 -5.57
C SER A 149 -3.48 -5.96 -5.70
N ASN A 150 -3.26 -5.48 -6.92
CA ASN A 150 -2.95 -4.06 -7.20
C ASN A 150 -4.16 -3.13 -6.92
N ILE A 151 -5.12 -3.60 -6.14
CA ILE A 151 -6.32 -2.86 -5.79
C ILE A 151 -5.89 -1.97 -4.62
N PRO A 152 -5.73 -0.65 -4.82
CA PRO A 152 -5.63 0.27 -3.68
C PRO A 152 -6.84 0.00 -2.79
N ASP A 153 -6.67 -0.08 -1.47
CA ASP A 153 -7.67 -0.53 -0.46
C ASP A 153 -9.06 0.12 -0.72
N CYS A 154 -9.82 -0.40 -1.70
CA CYS A 154 -10.92 0.30 -2.37
C CYS A 154 -12.21 0.18 -1.58
N ILE A 155 -12.19 -0.67 -0.57
CA ILE A 155 -13.25 -0.88 0.39
C ILE A 155 -13.25 0.30 1.36
N GLU A 156 -14.35 1.03 1.38
CA GLU A 156 -14.60 2.03 2.42
C GLU A 156 -14.61 1.34 3.79
N LYS A 157 -13.93 1.94 4.77
CA LYS A 157 -13.89 1.37 6.11
C LYS A 157 -15.20 1.63 6.82
N SER A 158 -15.71 0.62 7.52
CA SER A 158 -17.00 0.70 8.22
C SER A 158 -16.89 1.50 9.51
N ALA A 159 -17.86 2.38 9.75
CA ALA A 159 -18.01 3.10 11.01
C ALA A 159 -18.24 2.15 12.19
N ALA A 160 -19.07 1.11 11.99
CA ALA A 160 -19.33 0.12 13.02
C ALA A 160 -18.06 -0.65 13.39
N ALA A 161 -17.30 -1.13 12.40
CA ALA A 161 -16.05 -1.85 12.65
C ALA A 161 -15.02 -0.97 13.37
N THR A 162 -14.88 0.29 12.94
CA THR A 162 -13.97 1.25 13.57
C THR A 162 -14.39 1.54 15.02
N CYS A 163 -15.68 1.71 15.28
CA CYS A 163 -16.23 1.92 16.61
C CYS A 163 -15.98 0.72 17.53
N ILE A 164 -16.32 -0.49 17.08
CA ILE A 164 -16.10 -1.72 17.84
C ILE A 164 -14.62 -1.87 18.20
N LEU A 165 -13.72 -1.65 17.24
CA LEU A 165 -12.29 -1.71 17.51
C LEU A 165 -11.80 -0.62 18.45
N ALA A 166 -12.37 0.60 18.38
CA ALA A 166 -11.98 1.72 19.23
C ALA A 166 -12.47 1.56 20.68
N VAL A 167 -13.66 0.98 20.90
CA VAL A 167 -14.28 0.81 22.22
C VAL A 167 -13.92 -0.53 22.88
N SER A 168 -13.50 -1.52 22.09
CA SER A 168 -13.01 -2.78 22.64
C SER A 168 -11.69 -2.59 23.40
N PRO A 169 -11.30 -3.54 24.28
CA PRO A 169 -9.96 -3.57 24.87
C PRO A 169 -8.83 -3.58 23.83
N ALA A 170 -9.09 -4.06 22.61
CA ALA A 170 -8.12 -3.99 21.51
C ALA A 170 -7.85 -2.53 21.08
N GLY A 171 -8.78 -1.61 21.33
CA GLY A 171 -8.63 -0.18 21.12
C GLY A 171 -7.54 0.44 21.99
N LEU A 172 -7.35 -0.06 23.21
CA LEU A 172 -6.25 0.32 24.10
C LEU A 172 -4.89 0.01 23.47
N LEU A 173 -4.79 -1.10 22.74
CA LEU A 173 -3.59 -1.48 22.00
C LEU A 173 -3.48 -0.80 20.62
N GLY A 174 -4.44 0.05 20.26
CA GLY A 174 -4.46 0.78 19.00
C GLY A 174 -5.05 0.01 17.82
N ALA A 175 -5.87 -1.01 18.03
CA ALA A 175 -6.45 -1.82 16.94
C ALA A 175 -7.15 -0.98 15.85
N HIS A 176 -7.88 0.05 16.26
CA HIS A 176 -8.55 0.97 15.33
C HIS A 176 -7.56 1.83 14.52
N HIS A 177 -6.39 2.18 15.07
CA HIS A 177 -5.33 2.86 14.33
C HIS A 177 -4.70 1.95 13.27
N TYR A 178 -4.45 0.68 13.59
CA TYR A 178 -3.99 -0.30 12.60
C TYR A 178 -5.02 -0.50 11.50
N TYR A 179 -6.31 -0.61 11.87
CA TYR A 179 -7.39 -0.72 10.89
C TYR A 179 -7.46 0.50 9.98
N LEU A 180 -7.26 1.71 10.49
CA LEU A 180 -7.22 2.95 9.70
C LEU A 180 -5.87 3.20 8.98
N ASN A 181 -4.99 2.19 8.88
CA ASN A 181 -3.65 2.27 8.27
C ASN A 181 -2.75 3.36 8.90
N ARG A 182 -2.99 3.74 10.16
CA ARG A 182 -2.15 4.69 10.92
C ARG A 182 -1.15 3.95 11.78
N ILE A 183 -0.20 3.28 11.13
CA ILE A 183 0.75 2.35 11.77
C ILE A 183 1.53 3.01 12.91
N GLY A 184 2.01 4.24 12.73
CA GLY A 184 2.79 4.95 13.77
C GLY A 184 2.01 5.14 15.07
N PHE A 185 0.76 5.60 14.99
CA PHE A 185 -0.11 5.74 16.16
C PHE A 185 -0.54 4.38 16.72
N GLY A 186 -0.76 3.37 15.86
CA GLY A 186 -1.03 1.99 16.31
C GLY A 186 0.11 1.44 17.17
N LEU A 187 1.35 1.54 16.69
CA LEU A 187 2.54 1.11 17.43
C LEU A 187 2.69 1.90 18.72
N LEU A 188 2.53 3.21 18.66
CA LEU A 188 2.57 4.07 19.84
C LEU A 188 1.57 3.60 20.89
N TYR A 189 0.32 3.35 20.51
CA TYR A 189 -0.73 2.86 21.40
C TYR A 189 -0.41 1.48 21.97
N THR A 190 0.12 0.56 21.16
CA THR A 190 0.52 -0.77 21.65
C THR A 190 1.56 -0.67 22.76
N PHE A 191 2.62 0.13 22.59
CA PHE A 191 3.71 0.21 23.57
C PHE A 191 3.42 1.11 24.77
N THR A 192 2.44 2.00 24.65
CA THR A 192 2.09 2.94 25.72
C THR A 192 0.74 2.62 26.36
N PHE A 193 0.10 1.52 25.97
CA PHE A 193 -1.26 1.16 26.36
C PHE A 193 -2.24 2.32 26.12
N GLY A 194 -2.29 2.77 24.86
CA GLY A 194 -3.16 3.84 24.39
C GLY A 194 -2.70 5.24 24.79
N ILE A 195 -1.46 5.35 25.21
CA ILE A 195 -0.84 6.49 25.89
C ILE A 195 -1.33 6.68 27.34
N PHE A 196 -1.15 5.65 28.16
CA PHE A 196 -1.58 5.60 29.57
C PHE A 196 -3.10 5.69 29.74
N GLY A 197 -3.86 5.15 28.77
CA GLY A 197 -5.32 5.13 28.78
C GLY A 197 -6.02 6.43 28.40
N VAL A 198 -5.36 7.59 28.50
CA VAL A 198 -5.95 8.89 28.13
C VAL A 198 -6.29 8.94 26.64
N GLY A 199 -5.35 8.53 25.78
CA GLY A 199 -5.57 8.52 24.33
C GLY A 199 -6.70 7.60 23.91
N TYR A 200 -6.85 6.46 24.59
CA TYR A 200 -7.98 5.55 24.40
C TYR A 200 -9.34 6.21 24.66
N ILE A 201 -9.46 6.98 25.76
CA ILE A 201 -10.70 7.72 26.08
C ILE A 201 -10.94 8.82 25.04
N VAL A 202 -9.90 9.56 24.67
CA VAL A 202 -9.99 10.62 23.64
C VAL A 202 -10.48 10.03 22.32
N ASP A 203 -10.02 8.83 21.96
CA ASP A 203 -10.41 8.20 20.70
C ASP A 203 -11.87 7.76 20.62
N TRP A 204 -12.55 7.55 21.75
CA TRP A 204 -14.00 7.33 21.73
C TRP A 204 -14.76 8.52 21.15
N CYS A 205 -14.31 9.74 21.43
CA CYS A 205 -14.86 10.95 20.82
C CYS A 205 -14.31 11.18 19.41
N ARG A 206 -13.06 10.77 19.17
CA ARG A 206 -12.31 11.13 17.97
C ARG A 206 -12.53 10.19 16.78
N PHE A 207 -12.87 8.92 17.01
CA PHE A 207 -12.94 7.92 15.94
C PHE A 207 -13.84 8.31 14.74
N PRO A 208 -14.98 9.03 14.89
CA PRO A 208 -15.79 9.40 13.73
C PRO A 208 -15.04 10.35 12.80
N ILE A 209 -14.28 11.27 13.40
CA ILE A 209 -13.45 12.24 12.68
C ILE A 209 -12.30 11.51 11.98
N LEU A 210 -11.68 10.54 12.65
CA LEU A 210 -10.57 9.74 12.12
C LEU A 210 -10.99 8.92 10.90
N LEU A 211 -12.17 8.29 10.98
CA LEU A 211 -12.72 7.54 9.87
C LEU A 211 -13.04 8.45 8.68
N LYS A 212 -13.70 9.58 8.93
CA LYS A 212 -14.04 10.55 7.88
C LYS A 212 -12.79 11.05 7.17
N ARG A 213 -11.72 11.35 7.91
CA ARG A 213 -10.42 11.74 7.34
C ARG A 213 -9.79 10.64 6.52
N TYR A 214 -9.83 9.40 7.01
CA TYR A 214 -9.30 8.25 6.28
C TYR A 214 -10.01 8.06 4.94
N ASN A 215 -11.36 7.95 4.95
CA ASN A 215 -12.14 7.75 3.73
C ASN A 215 -11.94 8.93 2.74
N LYS A 216 -11.91 10.18 3.23
CA LYS A 216 -11.62 11.35 2.40
C LYS A 216 -10.20 11.34 1.82
N SER A 217 -9.18 10.99 2.60
CA SER A 217 -7.78 10.95 2.14
C SER A 217 -7.55 9.91 1.04
N LYS A 218 -8.34 8.83 1.08
CA LYS A 218 -8.35 7.77 0.08
C LYS A 218 -8.96 8.23 -1.24
N GLU A 219 -10.04 9.01 -1.21
CA GLU A 219 -10.64 9.60 -2.43
C GLU A 219 -9.67 10.56 -3.12
N ILE A 220 -8.95 11.39 -2.35
CA ILE A 220 -8.07 12.45 -2.87
C ILE A 220 -6.72 11.91 -3.37
N GLY A 221 -6.37 10.67 -3.06
CA GLY A 221 -5.11 10.08 -3.54
C GLY A 221 -3.87 10.64 -2.83
N HIS A 222 -3.91 10.65 -1.50
CA HIS A 222 -2.79 10.91 -0.58
C HIS A 222 -2.42 12.39 -0.34
N THR A 223 -3.04 13.03 0.65
CA THR A 223 -2.49 14.22 1.31
C THR A 223 -1.82 13.81 2.62
N SER A 224 -0.53 14.11 2.80
CA SER A 224 0.20 13.85 4.04
C SER A 224 -0.06 14.94 5.09
N HIS A 225 -1.28 15.48 5.12
CA HIS A 225 -1.60 16.58 6.03
C HIS A 225 -1.52 16.09 7.48
N LYS A 226 -0.83 16.87 8.30
CA LYS A 226 -0.74 16.71 9.74
C LYS A 226 -1.99 17.30 10.38
N HIS A 227 -2.49 16.63 11.41
CA HIS A 227 -3.69 17.05 12.12
C HIS A 227 -3.36 17.60 13.50
N LEU A 228 -4.10 18.63 13.90
CA LEU A 228 -3.90 19.34 15.16
C LEU A 228 -4.18 18.46 16.37
N ASP A 229 -5.22 17.63 16.30
CA ASP A 229 -5.59 16.70 17.36
C ASP A 229 -4.56 15.55 17.52
N ASP A 230 -3.97 15.04 16.43
CA ASP A 230 -2.82 14.12 16.50
C ASP A 230 -1.61 14.79 17.20
N ALA A 231 -1.34 16.05 16.89
CA ALA A 231 -0.25 16.80 17.50
C ALA A 231 -0.49 17.05 19.01
N TYR A 232 -1.72 17.40 19.40
CA TYR A 232 -2.08 17.56 20.82
C TYR A 232 -2.08 16.24 21.60
N LEU A 233 -2.52 15.14 20.97
CA LEU A 233 -2.48 13.81 21.57
C LEU A 233 -1.05 13.35 21.87
N LEU A 234 -0.08 13.68 21.00
CA LEU A 234 1.34 13.45 21.25
C LEU A 234 1.92 14.41 22.28
N TRP A 235 1.43 15.65 22.31
CA TRP A 235 1.92 16.68 23.21
C TRP A 235 1.51 16.47 24.69
N PHE A 236 0.25 16.12 24.95
CA PHE A 236 -0.30 16.08 26.31
C PHE A 236 0.35 15.03 27.25
N PRO A 237 0.87 13.89 26.74
CA PRO A 237 1.60 12.91 27.55
C PRO A 237 3.07 12.70 27.16
N LEU A 238 3.48 13.00 25.92
CA LEU A 238 4.84 12.76 25.41
C LEU A 238 5.52 14.04 24.91
N GLY A 239 4.88 15.20 25.10
CA GLY A 239 5.37 16.48 24.61
C GLY A 239 6.65 16.94 25.30
N PHE A 240 6.90 16.52 26.55
CA PHE A 240 8.16 16.80 27.24
C PHE A 240 9.37 16.10 26.59
N LEU A 241 9.14 15.00 25.85
CA LEU A 241 10.18 14.33 25.04
C LEU A 241 10.23 14.87 23.60
N GLY A 242 9.29 15.72 23.20
CA GLY A 242 9.27 16.33 21.86
C GLY A 242 8.63 15.48 20.74
N PHE A 243 7.82 14.46 21.07
CA PHE A 243 7.19 13.60 20.06
C PHE A 243 6.32 14.33 19.04
N HIS A 244 5.66 15.43 19.44
CA HIS A 244 4.90 16.28 18.52
C HIS A 244 5.81 16.98 17.50
N HIS A 245 7.05 17.35 17.84
CA HIS A 245 8.01 17.92 16.87
C HIS A 245 8.47 16.90 15.84
N PHE A 246 8.66 15.63 16.24
CA PHE A 246 8.94 14.54 15.29
C PHE A 246 7.77 14.30 14.34
N TYR A 247 6.52 14.33 14.85
CA TYR A 247 5.32 14.22 14.01
C TYR A 247 5.19 15.36 13.00
N LEU A 248 5.59 16.57 13.39
CA LEU A 248 5.58 17.79 12.57
C LEU A 248 6.82 17.95 11.68
N ASN A 249 7.59 16.88 11.45
CA ASN A 249 8.80 16.88 10.60
C ASN A 249 9.88 17.88 11.04
N ARG A 250 9.98 18.17 12.35
CA ARG A 250 11.01 19.06 12.94
C ARG A 250 11.97 18.26 13.83
N PRO A 251 12.81 17.37 13.26
CA PRO A 251 13.62 16.43 14.04
C PRO A 251 14.62 17.13 14.96
N VAL A 252 15.20 18.26 14.53
CA VAL A 252 16.15 19.02 15.36
C VAL A 252 15.49 19.51 16.65
N TRP A 253 14.26 20.05 16.57
CA TRP A 253 13.50 20.50 17.75
C TRP A 253 13.05 19.32 18.61
N GLY A 254 12.67 18.20 17.99
CA GLY A 254 12.36 16.96 18.71
C GLY A 254 13.55 16.43 19.50
N LEU A 255 14.74 16.34 18.88
CA LEU A 255 15.98 15.93 19.55
C LEU A 255 16.34 16.88 20.69
N LEU A 256 16.22 18.19 20.46
CA LEU A 256 16.46 19.20 21.49
C LEU A 256 15.53 18.98 22.69
N TYR A 257 14.23 18.80 22.47
CA TYR A 257 13.27 18.51 23.54
C TYR A 257 13.61 17.21 24.27
N MET A 258 14.01 16.16 23.55
CA MET A 258 14.39 14.88 24.13
C MET A 258 15.58 14.98 25.09
N PHE A 259 16.59 15.79 24.76
CA PHE A 259 17.77 15.98 25.63
C PHE A 259 17.60 17.05 26.72
N THR A 260 16.58 17.90 26.61
CA THR A 260 16.34 19.02 27.54
C THR A 260 15.05 18.87 28.37
N PHE A 261 14.37 17.74 28.24
CA PHE A 261 13.02 17.50 28.76
C PHE A 261 12.06 18.65 28.41
N GLY A 262 12.03 18.99 27.12
CA GLY A 262 11.11 19.98 26.54
C GLY A 262 11.52 21.44 26.77
N LEU A 263 12.81 21.68 27.00
CA LEU A 263 13.43 22.91 27.52
C LEU A 263 13.00 23.26 28.96
N LEU A 264 13.26 22.34 29.90
CA LEU A 264 12.92 22.46 31.33
C LEU A 264 11.42 22.65 31.60
N GLY A 265 10.56 22.07 30.75
CA GLY A 265 9.11 22.14 30.87
C GLY A 265 8.46 23.44 30.34
N ILE A 266 9.21 24.53 30.16
CA ILE A 266 8.67 25.79 29.65
C ILE A 266 8.31 25.66 28.16
N GLY A 267 9.16 25.02 27.37
CA GLY A 267 8.90 24.80 25.94
C GLY A 267 7.67 23.93 25.69
N TRP A 268 7.39 22.97 26.58
CA TRP A 268 6.16 22.17 26.56
C TRP A 268 4.90 23.05 26.76
N LEU A 269 4.91 24.01 27.69
CA LEU A 269 3.81 24.96 27.87
C LEU A 269 3.65 25.91 26.67
N ILE A 270 4.75 26.43 26.13
CA ILE A 270 4.72 27.31 24.95
C ILE A 270 4.10 26.57 23.75
N ASP A 271 4.40 25.28 23.60
CA ASP A 271 3.87 24.44 22.53
C ASP A 271 2.35 24.31 22.55
N LEU A 272 1.70 24.37 23.72
CA LEU A 272 0.24 24.39 23.84
C LEU A 272 -0.38 25.51 23.00
N CYS A 273 0.16 26.72 23.13
CA CYS A 273 -0.35 27.92 22.48
C CYS A 273 0.03 27.99 20.99
N ARG A 274 1.24 27.52 20.62
CA ARG A 274 1.73 27.66 19.23
C ARG A 274 1.41 26.47 18.32
N MET A 275 0.85 25.37 18.83
CA MET A 275 0.63 24.13 18.08
C MET A 275 -0.10 24.34 16.75
N TRP A 276 -1.17 25.14 16.75
CA TRP A 276 -1.97 25.45 15.56
C TRP A 276 -1.10 25.97 14.41
N LYS A 277 -0.24 26.96 14.69
CA LYS A 277 0.67 27.57 13.72
C LYS A 277 1.76 26.60 13.27
N LEU A 278 2.24 25.72 14.16
CA LEU A 278 3.21 24.69 13.79
C LEU A 278 2.63 23.67 12.80
N VAL A 279 1.40 23.23 13.04
CA VAL A 279 0.67 22.31 12.15
C VAL A 279 0.39 22.97 10.80
N GLU A 280 -0.09 24.22 10.82
CA GLU A 280 -0.36 24.97 9.59
C GLU A 280 0.89 25.13 8.73
N ASN A 281 2.00 25.55 9.33
CA ASN A 281 3.28 25.72 8.63
C ASN A 281 3.79 24.40 8.06
N CYS A 282 3.71 23.30 8.83
CA CYS A 282 4.10 21.98 8.36
C CYS A 282 3.27 21.54 7.14
N ASN A 283 1.97 21.78 7.17
CA ASN A 283 1.08 21.42 6.06
C ASN A 283 1.36 22.25 4.80
N LYS A 284 1.64 23.56 4.94
CA LYS A 284 2.07 24.41 3.82
C LYS A 284 3.33 23.86 3.15
N GLU A 285 4.33 23.47 3.94
CA GLU A 285 5.56 22.89 3.42
C GLU A 285 5.33 21.54 2.70
N ILE A 286 4.43 20.71 3.22
CA ILE A 286 4.05 19.44 2.59
C ILE A 286 3.39 19.69 1.22
N ASP A 287 2.48 20.67 1.15
CA ASP A 287 1.82 21.03 -0.10
C ASP A 287 2.84 21.52 -1.13
N GLU A 288 3.74 22.42 -0.75
CA GLU A 288 4.82 22.90 -1.61
C GLU A 288 5.69 21.75 -2.16
N ARG A 289 6.11 20.81 -1.32
CA ARG A 289 6.91 19.64 -1.73
C ARG A 289 6.15 18.74 -2.70
N VAL A 290 4.85 18.56 -2.48
CA VAL A 290 3.99 17.78 -3.38
C VAL A 290 3.84 18.48 -4.73
N HIS A 291 3.63 19.80 -4.75
CA HIS A 291 3.56 20.59 -5.97
C HIS A 291 4.86 20.51 -6.77
N LEU A 292 6.02 20.67 -6.12
CA LEU A 292 7.34 20.55 -6.76
C LEU A 292 7.57 19.14 -7.34
N THR A 293 7.22 18.09 -6.58
CA THR A 293 7.38 16.70 -7.03
C THR A 293 6.49 16.39 -8.24
N ARG A 294 5.25 16.88 -8.23
CA ARG A 294 4.32 16.73 -9.36
C ARG A 294 4.85 17.46 -10.60
N ASN A 295 5.34 18.68 -10.44
CA ASN A 295 5.92 19.46 -11.55
C ASN A 295 7.17 18.79 -12.13
N ASN A 296 8.07 18.27 -11.29
CA ASN A 296 9.26 17.57 -11.79
C ASN A 296 8.89 16.29 -12.54
N ARG A 297 7.87 15.54 -12.09
CA ARG A 297 7.37 14.35 -12.80
C ARG A 297 6.70 14.68 -14.13
N SER A 298 5.95 15.77 -14.20
CA SER A 298 5.32 16.18 -15.45
C SER A 298 6.34 16.69 -16.48
N VAL A 299 7.40 17.37 -16.04
CA VAL A 299 8.52 17.73 -16.92
C VAL A 299 9.28 16.48 -17.40
N ALA A 300 9.51 15.50 -16.52
CA ALA A 300 10.18 14.25 -16.88
C ALA A 300 9.35 13.33 -17.78
N ASN A 301 8.02 13.41 -17.72
CA ASN A 301 7.10 12.68 -18.58
C ASN A 301 5.87 13.54 -18.91
N PRO A 302 5.85 14.18 -20.10
CA PRO A 302 4.75 15.07 -20.52
C PRO A 302 3.38 14.38 -20.57
N ASN A 303 3.35 13.05 -20.76
CA ASN A 303 2.11 12.27 -20.82
C ASN A 303 1.52 11.94 -19.43
N TYR A 304 2.19 12.33 -18.33
CA TYR A 304 1.75 12.03 -16.96
C TYR A 304 0.58 12.90 -16.48
N ILE A 305 0.36 14.10 -17.06
CA ILE A 305 -0.59 15.08 -16.54
C ILE A 305 -2.07 14.67 -16.78
N GLN A 306 -2.38 13.92 -17.84
CA GLN A 306 -3.77 13.64 -18.22
C GLN A 306 -4.55 12.74 -17.23
N GLY A 307 -3.87 12.02 -16.32
CA GLY A 307 -4.53 11.05 -15.44
C GLY A 307 -4.99 11.57 -14.08
N GLN A 308 -4.85 12.86 -13.77
CA GLN A 308 -4.97 13.37 -12.39
C GLN A 308 -5.95 14.55 -12.22
N TYR A 309 -6.58 15.05 -13.29
CA TYR A 309 -7.30 16.33 -13.32
C TYR A 309 -8.83 16.21 -13.48
N TYR A 310 -9.47 15.26 -12.81
CA TYR A 310 -10.93 15.26 -12.61
C TYR A 310 -11.25 15.25 -11.12
N GLY A 311 -11.09 16.41 -10.48
CA GLY A 311 -11.36 16.61 -9.05
C GLY A 311 -11.31 18.08 -8.66
N ASN A 312 -12.38 18.80 -8.96
CA ASN A 312 -12.84 20.05 -8.32
C ASN A 312 -11.84 21.21 -8.20
N MET A 313 -11.79 22.07 -9.22
CA MET A 313 -11.35 23.46 -9.09
C MET A 313 -12.58 24.35 -8.78
N PRO A 314 -12.55 25.22 -7.75
CA PRO A 314 -13.59 26.21 -7.55
C PRO A 314 -13.48 27.28 -8.64
N THR A 315 -14.57 27.50 -9.38
CA THR A 315 -14.70 28.53 -10.40
C THR A 315 -14.56 29.92 -9.77
N THR A 316 -13.43 30.58 -10.03
CA THR A 316 -13.31 32.02 -9.82
C THR A 316 -13.21 32.67 -11.19
N THR A 317 -14.34 33.25 -11.63
CA THR A 317 -14.47 34.05 -12.84
C THR A 317 -13.84 35.43 -12.60
N VAL A 318 -12.65 35.69 -13.15
CA VAL A 318 -12.20 37.05 -13.51
C VAL A 318 -11.36 36.95 -14.79
N GLY A 319 -11.72 37.75 -15.80
CA GLY A 319 -11.37 37.55 -17.19
C GLY A 319 -9.94 37.88 -17.61
N GLY A 320 -9.57 37.40 -18.79
CA GLY A 320 -8.31 37.71 -19.45
C GLY A 320 -7.93 36.70 -20.51
N HIS A 321 -8.27 37.02 -21.77
CA HIS A 321 -7.68 36.55 -23.03
C HIS A 321 -7.40 35.04 -23.23
N VAL A 322 -8.25 34.43 -24.06
CA VAL A 322 -7.97 33.17 -24.75
C VAL A 322 -7.06 33.45 -25.96
N PRO A 323 -5.89 32.82 -26.12
CA PRO A 323 -5.28 32.72 -27.43
C PRO A 323 -5.84 31.49 -28.14
N VAL A 324 -6.61 31.74 -29.20
CA VAL A 324 -6.95 30.78 -30.25
C VAL A 324 -5.84 30.81 -31.30
N SER A 325 -5.29 29.65 -31.71
CA SER A 325 -4.56 29.40 -32.98
C SER A 325 -3.61 28.20 -32.86
N TYR A 326 -3.38 27.32 -33.83
CA TYR A 326 -3.94 27.00 -35.15
C TYR A 326 -3.68 25.49 -35.35
N GLY A 327 -4.54 24.79 -36.09
CA GLY A 327 -4.37 23.37 -36.39
C GLY A 327 -3.25 23.07 -37.40
N GLN A 328 -2.96 21.78 -37.56
CA GLN A 328 -2.43 21.24 -38.82
C GLN A 328 -3.01 19.85 -39.06
N PHE A 329 -3.84 19.75 -40.09
CA PHE A 329 -4.33 18.51 -40.68
C PHE A 329 -3.34 18.00 -41.72
N GLY A 330 -3.12 16.69 -41.73
CA GLY A 330 -2.79 15.86 -42.89
C GLY A 330 -1.41 15.19 -42.89
N PRO A 331 -1.17 14.10 -43.67
CA PRO A 331 -2.12 13.25 -44.42
C PRO A 331 -2.04 11.75 -44.00
N CYS A 332 -3.11 10.99 -44.27
CA CYS A 332 -3.11 9.52 -44.20
C CYS A 332 -2.32 8.91 -45.39
N PRO A 333 -1.55 7.83 -45.20
CA PRO A 333 -1.10 6.98 -46.30
C PRO A 333 -2.07 5.79 -46.57
N PRO A 334 -2.02 5.19 -47.78
CA PRO A 334 -3.07 4.36 -48.36
C PRO A 334 -2.94 2.87 -48.00
N GLY A 335 -4.06 2.15 -48.15
CA GLY A 335 -4.25 0.79 -47.68
C GLY A 335 -3.44 -0.30 -48.39
N TYR A 336 -3.36 -1.44 -47.72
CA TYR A 336 -3.15 -2.75 -48.33
C TYR A 336 -4.21 -3.73 -47.81
N SER A 337 -4.79 -4.42 -48.77
CA SER A 337 -5.88 -5.38 -48.72
C SER A 337 -5.57 -6.63 -47.91
N ASN A 338 -6.58 -7.10 -47.17
CA ASN A 338 -6.72 -8.46 -46.65
C ASN A 338 -6.70 -9.50 -47.78
N PRO A 339 -6.24 -10.74 -47.55
CA PRO A 339 -7.20 -11.83 -47.68
C PRO A 339 -7.03 -13.00 -46.67
N ASN A 340 -8.09 -13.17 -45.86
CA ASN A 340 -8.82 -14.41 -45.60
C ASN A 340 -8.26 -15.41 -44.52
N PRO A 341 -9.02 -16.45 -44.08
CA PRO A 341 -9.98 -16.41 -42.95
C PRO A 341 -9.82 -17.57 -41.91
N GLY A 342 -10.53 -17.48 -40.77
CA GLY A 342 -10.71 -18.58 -39.79
C GLY A 342 -9.58 -18.66 -38.74
N ILE A 343 -9.75 -19.14 -37.51
CA ILE A 343 -10.78 -19.92 -36.82
C ILE A 343 -10.67 -19.50 -35.33
N TYR A 344 -11.76 -19.08 -34.69
CA TYR A 344 -11.83 -19.02 -33.22
C TYR A 344 -12.72 -20.16 -32.72
N PRO A 345 -12.23 -21.07 -31.86
CA PRO A 345 -13.11 -21.93 -31.11
C PRO A 345 -13.64 -21.16 -29.87
N THR A 346 -14.93 -20.85 -29.91
CA THR A 346 -15.77 -20.64 -28.72
C THR A 346 -16.13 -21.97 -28.08
N GLN A 347 -15.95 -22.08 -26.77
CA GLN A 347 -16.73 -22.85 -25.78
C GLN A 347 -16.00 -22.73 -24.43
N GLN A 348 -16.60 -22.60 -23.25
CA GLN A 348 -17.99 -22.60 -22.81
C GLN A 348 -17.92 -22.20 -21.32
N ASN A 349 -18.66 -21.19 -20.88
CA ASN A 349 -18.99 -21.05 -19.45
C ASN A 349 -20.51 -20.97 -19.37
N GLY A 350 -21.13 -22.11 -19.07
CA GLY A 350 -22.54 -22.20 -18.76
C GLY A 350 -22.76 -22.01 -17.27
N TYR A 351 -23.65 -21.10 -16.91
CA TYR A 351 -24.60 -21.29 -15.81
C TYR A 351 -25.92 -20.58 -16.16
N GLY A 352 -26.93 -21.40 -16.47
CA GLY A 352 -28.35 -21.28 -16.11
C GLY A 352 -29.12 -19.99 -16.43
N ALA A 353 -29.96 -20.06 -17.47
CA ALA A 353 -31.12 -19.18 -17.66
C ALA A 353 -32.39 -19.82 -17.10
N VAL A 354 -33.29 -19.00 -16.52
CA VAL A 354 -34.74 -19.22 -16.54
C VAL A 354 -35.43 -17.89 -16.87
N HIS A 355 -36.37 -17.98 -17.81
CA HIS A 355 -37.12 -16.94 -18.53
C HIS A 355 -38.34 -16.38 -17.78
N GLY A 356 -38.81 -15.20 -18.21
CA GLY A 356 -40.19 -14.70 -18.03
C GLY A 356 -40.27 -13.18 -17.88
N MET A 357 -40.11 -12.40 -18.96
CA MET A 357 -41.19 -11.76 -19.75
C MET A 357 -41.70 -10.41 -19.19
N ASN A 358 -41.52 -9.36 -20.01
CA ASN A 358 -42.35 -8.18 -20.30
C ASN A 358 -42.88 -7.35 -19.10
N GLU A 359 -42.82 -6.01 -19.04
CA GLU A 359 -43.28 -5.01 -20.02
C GLU A 359 -42.65 -3.63 -19.68
N GLN A 360 -42.22 -2.87 -20.69
CA GLN A 360 -42.36 -1.41 -20.70
C GLN A 360 -43.65 -1.08 -21.47
N PRO A 361 -44.40 -0.02 -21.10
CA PRO A 361 -44.34 1.26 -21.86
C PRO A 361 -44.77 2.51 -21.02
N PRO A 362 -45.06 3.71 -21.59
CA PRO A 362 -44.16 4.65 -22.29
C PRO A 362 -44.34 6.15 -21.81
N PRO A 363 -43.75 7.18 -22.46
CA PRO A 363 -43.43 8.50 -21.87
C PRO A 363 -44.34 9.68 -22.30
N TYR A 364 -44.50 10.68 -21.42
CA TYR A 364 -44.83 12.12 -21.65
C TYR A 364 -44.96 12.79 -20.25
N GLU A 365 -44.76 14.07 -19.95
CA GLU A 365 -44.76 15.33 -20.70
C GLU A 365 -44.04 16.42 -19.85
N ALA A 366 -43.45 17.41 -20.50
CA ALA A 366 -42.90 18.61 -19.88
C ALA A 366 -43.98 19.69 -19.75
N ALA A 367 -44.13 20.34 -18.58
CA ALA A 367 -44.67 21.71 -18.49
C ALA A 367 -44.48 22.36 -17.10
N SER A 368 -43.78 23.50 -17.12
CA SER A 368 -44.04 24.77 -16.40
C SER A 368 -44.15 24.89 -14.87
N ILE A 369 -43.25 25.74 -14.35
CA ILE A 369 -43.29 26.53 -13.10
C ILE A 369 -44.52 27.47 -13.10
N PRO A 370 -45.09 27.85 -11.93
CA PRO A 370 -44.92 29.24 -11.47
C PRO A 370 -44.73 29.44 -9.93
N THR A 371 -43.71 30.25 -9.61
CA THR A 371 -43.63 31.40 -8.68
C THR A 371 -44.44 31.52 -7.36
N LYS A 372 -43.66 31.84 -6.30
CA LYS A 372 -43.80 32.90 -5.26
C LYS A 372 -45.10 33.07 -4.44
N GLY A 373 -44.87 33.15 -3.13
CA GLY A 373 -45.42 34.21 -2.26
C GLY A 373 -46.48 33.75 -1.26
N HIS A 374 -46.15 33.64 0.03
CA HIS A 374 -46.25 34.68 1.05
C HIS A 374 -45.83 34.14 2.41
#